data_AF-A0A533VDK7-F1
#
_entry.id   AF-A0A533VDK7-F1
#
_cell.length_a   1.000
_cell.length_b   1.000
_cell.length_c   1.000
_cell.angle_alpha   90.00
_cell.angle_beta   90.00
_cell.angle_gamma   90.00
#
_symmetry.space_group_name_H-M   'P 1'
#
loop_
_entity.id
_entity.type
_entity.pdbx_description
1 polymer ?
#
loop_
_entity_poly.entity_id
_entity_poly.type
_entity_poly.pdbx_seq_one_letter_code
_entity_poly.pdbx_strand_id
1 'polypeptide(L)'
;MTIISDIKPSSSEGKTRPKPNMEWNNRTYESYIENGFTFDEFDRPSFNRQEMNFLSEVDERQGAIVRQVTRIVRLKAIDWSTQKRERKEYLYYFENWYGKNWLGLKIAPVTDHIEGMFYEQLKELKLDARTGEAIHYARSGQRESYYIPFSKKTVDQIVCQLDI
;
A
#
# COMPACT_ATOMS: atom_id res chain seq x y z
N MET A 1 51.95 -6.93 -8.21
CA MET A 1 50.63 -6.33 -8.00
C MET A 1 49.70 -6.89 -9.05
N THR A 2 48.87 -7.86 -8.70
CA THR A 2 47.96 -8.53 -9.64
C THR A 2 46.66 -7.75 -9.68
N ILE A 3 46.39 -7.12 -10.82
CA ILE A 3 45.17 -6.34 -11.07
C ILE A 3 44.03 -7.35 -11.23
N ILE A 4 43.12 -7.40 -10.25
CA ILE A 4 41.85 -8.12 -10.35
C ILE A 4 40.90 -7.20 -11.12
N SER A 5 40.92 -7.22 -12.45
CA SER A 5 40.05 -6.36 -13.27
C SER A 5 39.34 -7.11 -14.40
N ASP A 6 38.70 -8.25 -14.15
CA ASP A 6 37.92 -8.92 -15.22
C ASP A 6 36.65 -9.63 -14.71
N ILE A 7 35.94 -9.04 -13.74
CA ILE A 7 34.52 -9.40 -13.57
C ILE A 7 33.73 -8.45 -14.48
N LYS A 8 33.57 -8.84 -15.74
CA LYS A 8 32.54 -8.22 -16.59
C LYS A 8 31.19 -8.40 -15.90
N PRO A 9 30.38 -7.35 -15.72
CA PRO A 9 28.98 -7.55 -15.33
C PRO A 9 28.38 -8.43 -16.41
N SER A 10 27.92 -9.63 -16.05
CA SER A 10 27.25 -10.50 -17.01
C SER A 10 26.06 -9.73 -17.54
N SER A 11 26.14 -9.28 -18.79
CA SER A 11 25.02 -8.70 -19.51
C SER A 11 24.01 -9.82 -19.68
N SER A 12 23.10 -9.96 -18.73
CA SER A 12 21.96 -10.84 -18.86
C SER A 12 21.02 -10.20 -19.86
N GLU A 13 21.29 -10.43 -21.13
CA GLU A 13 20.38 -10.16 -22.24
C GLU A 13 19.00 -10.74 -21.90
N GLY A 14 17.97 -9.89 -21.88
CA GLY A 14 16.57 -10.31 -22.00
C GLY A 14 15.86 -10.92 -20.79
N LYS A 15 16.51 -11.11 -19.64
CA LYS A 15 15.79 -11.58 -18.43
C LYS A 15 15.09 -10.40 -17.75
N THR A 16 13.88 -10.08 -18.18
CA THR A 16 12.98 -9.21 -17.42
C THR A 16 12.87 -9.74 -16.00
N ARG A 17 13.17 -8.88 -15.01
CA ARG A 17 13.06 -9.22 -13.60
C ARG A 17 11.62 -9.70 -13.33
N PRO A 18 11.41 -10.88 -12.74
CA PRO A 18 10.07 -11.30 -12.36
C PRO A 18 9.49 -10.26 -11.41
N LYS A 19 8.27 -9.82 -11.68
CA LYS A 19 7.54 -8.94 -10.76
C LYS A 19 7.08 -9.80 -9.58
N PRO A 20 7.32 -9.37 -8.32
CA PRO A 20 6.81 -10.09 -7.17
C PRO A 20 5.29 -10.22 -7.24
N ASN A 21 4.76 -11.39 -6.92
CA ASN A 21 3.31 -11.61 -6.87
C ASN A 21 2.81 -11.40 -5.44
N MET A 22 2.69 -10.13 -5.05
CA MET A 22 2.28 -9.75 -3.70
C MET A 22 1.07 -8.80 -3.76
N GLU A 23 -0.03 -9.21 -3.13
CA GLU A 23 -1.15 -8.33 -2.83
C GLU A 23 -0.87 -7.52 -1.55
N TRP A 24 -1.19 -6.23 -1.61
CA TRP A 24 -1.02 -5.28 -0.51
C TRP A 24 -2.02 -4.13 -0.61
N ASN A 25 -2.24 -3.43 0.49
CA ASN A 25 -3.18 -2.33 0.57
C ASN A 25 -2.70 -1.07 -0.17
N ASN A 26 -3.05 -0.97 -1.45
CA ASN A 26 -2.89 0.21 -2.29
C ASN A 26 -4.18 1.05 -2.39
N ARG A 27 -5.22 0.78 -1.58
CA ARG A 27 -6.58 1.34 -1.74
C ARG A 27 -6.66 2.87 -1.65
N THR A 28 -5.76 3.51 -0.89
CA THR A 28 -5.67 4.98 -0.86
C THR A 28 -5.35 5.53 -2.25
N TYR A 29 -4.43 4.90 -2.95
CA TYR A 29 -4.07 5.26 -4.32
C TYR A 29 -5.22 4.95 -5.28
N GLU A 30 -5.88 3.80 -5.14
CA GLU A 30 -7.05 3.43 -5.96
C GLU A 30 -8.18 4.45 -5.79
N SER A 31 -8.51 4.82 -4.55
CA SER A 31 -9.52 5.85 -4.24
C SER A 31 -9.21 7.20 -4.88
N TYR A 32 -7.92 7.54 -5.02
CA TYR A 32 -7.51 8.76 -5.71
C TYR A 32 -7.85 8.71 -7.20
N ILE A 33 -7.47 7.62 -7.88
CA ILE A 33 -7.71 7.40 -9.31
C ILE A 33 -9.20 7.29 -9.60
N GLU A 34 -9.96 6.54 -8.80
CA GLU A 34 -11.41 6.36 -8.94
C GLU A 34 -12.17 7.68 -8.85
N ASN A 35 -11.66 8.65 -8.09
CA ASN A 35 -12.27 9.97 -8.00
C ASN A 35 -11.92 10.92 -9.15
N GLY A 36 -11.06 10.49 -10.08
CA GLY A 36 -10.66 11.27 -11.25
C GLY A 36 -9.61 12.34 -10.96
N PHE A 37 -8.94 12.25 -9.81
CA PHE A 37 -7.87 13.18 -9.46
C PHE A 37 -6.61 12.87 -10.27
N THR A 38 -5.88 13.91 -10.64
CA THR A 38 -4.66 13.78 -11.45
C THR A 38 -3.42 13.99 -10.59
N PHE A 39 -2.36 13.24 -10.87
CA PHE A 39 -1.11 13.28 -10.11
C PHE A 39 -0.42 14.64 -10.00
N ASP A 40 -0.89 15.67 -10.70
CA ASP A 40 -0.37 17.04 -10.60
C ASP A 40 -1.01 17.80 -9.42
N GLU A 41 -2.17 17.34 -8.95
CA GLU A 41 -2.90 17.87 -7.79
C GLU A 41 -2.40 17.26 -6.46
N PHE A 42 -1.36 16.43 -6.53
CA PHE A 42 -0.86 15.66 -5.41
C PHE A 42 0.66 15.56 -5.44
N ASP A 43 1.29 15.62 -4.27
CA ASP A 43 2.72 15.38 -4.16
C ASP A 43 2.96 13.88 -4.43
N ARG A 44 3.24 13.55 -5.70
CA ARG A 44 3.49 12.20 -6.24
C ARG A 44 4.40 11.28 -5.40
N PRO A 45 5.41 11.75 -4.62
CA PRO A 45 6.45 10.84 -4.14
C PRO A 45 6.22 10.22 -2.76
N SER A 46 5.14 10.48 -2.02
CA SER A 46 5.02 9.95 -0.64
C SER A 46 4.21 8.65 -0.53
N PHE A 47 3.14 8.49 -1.31
CA PHE A 47 2.23 7.35 -1.14
C PHE A 47 2.86 6.09 -1.71
N ASN A 48 3.06 5.11 -0.83
CA ASN A 48 3.54 3.79 -1.15
C ASN A 48 4.95 3.74 -1.75
N ARG A 49 5.75 4.81 -1.59
CA ARG A 49 7.10 4.86 -2.16
C ARG A 49 8.00 3.77 -1.58
N GLN A 50 7.83 3.45 -0.30
CA GLN A 50 8.61 2.40 0.34
C GLN A 50 8.28 1.03 -0.27
N GLU A 51 6.99 0.73 -0.43
CA GLU A 51 6.46 -0.48 -1.05
C GLU A 51 6.92 -0.61 -2.51
N MET A 52 6.78 0.46 -3.30
CA MET A 52 7.18 0.46 -4.70
C MET A 52 8.70 0.29 -4.87
N ASN A 53 9.50 0.96 -4.04
CA ASN A 53 10.95 0.78 -4.04
C ASN A 53 11.32 -0.66 -3.68
N PHE A 54 10.74 -1.18 -2.60
CA PHE A 54 10.95 -2.56 -2.17
C PHE A 54 10.60 -3.57 -3.28
N LEU A 55 9.42 -3.44 -3.89
CA LEU A 55 8.96 -4.32 -4.96
C LEU A 55 9.82 -4.21 -6.24
N SER A 56 10.42 -3.04 -6.49
CA SER A 56 11.37 -2.87 -7.59
C SER A 56 12.72 -3.56 -7.33
N GLU A 57 13.07 -3.73 -6.05
CA GLU A 57 14.37 -4.21 -5.57
C GLU A 57 14.39 -5.67 -5.11
N VAL A 58 13.25 -6.27 -4.78
CA VAL A 58 13.17 -7.65 -4.28
C VAL A 58 13.20 -8.68 -5.42
N ASP A 59 13.80 -9.84 -5.16
CA ASP A 59 13.85 -10.99 -6.08
C ASP A 59 13.45 -12.27 -5.33
N GLU A 60 12.22 -12.75 -5.56
CA GLU A 60 11.67 -13.92 -4.87
C GLU A 60 12.42 -15.22 -5.19
N ARG A 61 13.25 -15.24 -6.25
CA ARG A 61 14.13 -16.39 -6.55
C ARG A 61 15.25 -16.55 -5.51
N GLN A 62 15.56 -15.49 -4.77
CA GLN A 62 16.58 -15.48 -3.71
C GLN A 62 15.99 -15.76 -2.31
N GLY A 63 14.66 -15.90 -2.23
CA GLY A 63 13.89 -16.16 -1.03
C GLY A 63 12.55 -15.45 -1.08
N ALA A 64 11.52 -16.05 -0.48
CA ALA A 64 10.20 -15.46 -0.38
C ALA A 64 10.23 -14.13 0.41
N ILE A 65 9.28 -13.24 0.10
CA ILE A 65 9.03 -12.05 0.91
C ILE A 65 8.47 -12.51 2.27
N VAL A 66 9.08 -12.03 3.35
CA VAL A 66 8.60 -12.30 4.71
C VAL A 66 7.81 -11.11 5.19
N ARG A 67 6.54 -11.33 5.55
CA ARG A 67 5.66 -10.33 6.19
C ARG A 67 5.61 -10.60 7.69
N GLN A 68 5.82 -9.57 8.50
CA GLN A 68 5.75 -9.68 9.94
C GLN A 68 4.79 -8.64 10.50
N VAL A 69 3.67 -9.08 11.05
CA VAL A 69 2.74 -8.19 11.77
C VAL A 69 3.40 -7.68 13.04
N THR A 70 3.44 -6.36 13.20
CA THR A 70 4.07 -5.69 14.36
C THR A 70 3.04 -5.22 15.37
N ARG A 71 1.82 -4.89 14.91
CA ARG A 71 0.74 -4.38 15.77
C ARG A 71 -0.61 -4.63 15.13
N ILE A 72 -1.59 -5.04 15.95
CA ILE A 72 -3.00 -5.13 15.56
C ILE A 72 -3.81 -4.13 16.38
N VAL A 73 -4.72 -3.41 15.74
CA VAL A 73 -5.59 -2.42 16.36
C VAL A 73 -7.04 -2.80 16.12
N ARG A 74 -7.83 -2.85 17.20
CA ARG A 74 -9.29 -2.98 17.18
C ARG A 74 -9.92 -1.64 17.50
N LEU A 75 -10.92 -1.23 16.72
CA LEU A 75 -11.64 0.02 16.96
C LEU A 75 -13.11 -0.07 16.56
N LYS A 76 -13.88 0.95 16.96
CA LYS A 76 -15.23 1.22 16.47
C LYS A 76 -15.21 2.46 15.58
N ALA A 77 -15.62 2.33 14.32
CA ALA A 77 -15.63 3.42 13.34
C ALA A 77 -16.96 3.45 12.57
N ILE A 78 -17.26 4.58 11.91
CA ILE A 78 -18.42 4.70 11.03
C ILE A 78 -18.16 3.85 9.78
N ASP A 79 -19.14 3.03 9.42
CA ASP A 79 -19.12 2.28 8.16
C ASP A 79 -19.53 3.19 7.00
N TRP A 80 -18.53 3.64 6.25
CA TRP A 80 -18.73 4.49 5.06
C TRP A 80 -19.11 3.70 3.80
N SER A 81 -19.07 2.37 3.83
CA SER A 81 -19.49 1.53 2.70
C SER A 81 -21.02 1.48 2.54
N THR A 82 -21.77 1.96 3.54
CA THR A 82 -23.23 2.00 3.54
C THR A 82 -23.76 3.39 3.82
N GLN A 83 -24.97 3.69 3.32
CA GLN A 83 -25.61 4.98 3.58
C GLN A 83 -26.04 5.18 5.05
N LYS A 84 -26.20 4.08 5.81
CA LYS A 84 -26.78 4.11 7.17
C LYS A 84 -25.86 4.67 8.25
N ARG A 85 -24.58 4.97 7.93
CA ARG A 85 -23.58 5.56 8.84
C ARG A 85 -23.53 4.90 10.22
N GLU A 86 -23.67 3.57 10.26
CA GLU A 86 -23.65 2.79 11.49
C GLU A 86 -22.21 2.65 12.01
N ARG A 87 -22.03 2.62 13.33
CA ARG A 87 -20.73 2.29 13.91
C ARG A 87 -20.52 0.79 13.95
N LYS A 88 -19.47 0.28 13.33
CA LYS A 88 -19.07 -1.13 13.34
C LYS A 88 -17.69 -1.31 13.95
N GLU A 89 -17.40 -2.52 14.40
CA GLU A 89 -16.06 -2.88 14.86
C GLU A 89 -15.19 -3.33 13.70
N TYR A 90 -14.00 -2.77 13.61
CA TYR A 90 -13.01 -3.05 12.58
C TYR A 90 -11.67 -3.43 13.20
N LEU A 91 -10.83 -4.00 12.34
CA LEU A 91 -9.41 -4.23 12.58
C LEU A 91 -8.59 -3.51 11.53
N TYR A 92 -7.43 -3.03 11.94
CA TYR A 92 -6.32 -2.76 11.04
C TYR A 92 -5.03 -3.19 11.73
N TYR A 93 -3.99 -3.47 10.95
CA TYR A 93 -2.72 -3.92 11.50
C TYR A 93 -1.55 -3.33 10.72
N PHE A 94 -0.41 -3.31 11.40
CA PHE A 94 0.86 -2.89 10.86
C PHE A 94 1.69 -4.12 10.58
N GLU A 95 2.41 -4.11 9.47
CA GLU A 95 3.35 -5.16 9.12
C GLU A 95 4.61 -4.61 8.48
N ASN A 96 5.70 -5.34 8.67
CA ASN A 96 6.97 -5.08 8.01
C ASN A 96 7.22 -6.13 6.93
N TRP A 97 7.82 -5.72 5.82
CA TRP A 97 8.19 -6.63 4.73
C TRP A 97 9.71 -6.73 4.63
N TYR A 98 10.20 -7.95 4.55
CA TYR A 98 11.62 -8.25 4.38
C TYR A 98 11.83 -9.06 3.11
N GLY A 99 12.96 -8.82 2.44
CA GLY A 99 13.30 -9.49 1.20
C GLY A 99 14.77 -9.39 0.87
N LYS A 100 15.16 -10.06 -0.22
CA LYS A 100 16.50 -10.01 -0.79
C LYS A 100 16.46 -9.50 -2.22
N ASN A 101 17.49 -8.81 -2.67
CA ASN A 101 17.66 -8.44 -4.06
C ASN A 101 18.22 -9.60 -4.90
N TRP A 102 18.43 -9.36 -6.19
CA TRP A 102 18.94 -10.34 -7.15
C TRP A 102 20.35 -10.90 -6.82
N LEU A 103 21.14 -10.21 -5.99
CA LEU A 103 22.44 -10.69 -5.47
C LEU A 103 22.30 -11.54 -4.21
N GLY A 104 21.08 -11.76 -3.71
CA GLY A 104 20.83 -12.44 -2.44
C GLY A 104 21.09 -11.58 -1.20
N LEU A 105 21.33 -10.28 -1.36
CA LEU A 105 21.54 -9.35 -0.25
C LEU A 105 20.21 -8.85 0.31
N LYS A 106 20.11 -8.70 1.63
CA LYS A 106 18.95 -8.09 2.29
C LYS A 106 18.81 -6.63 1.84
N ILE A 107 17.59 -6.22 1.50
CA ILE A 107 17.27 -4.83 1.15
C ILE A 107 16.58 -4.11 2.31
N ALA A 108 16.43 -2.78 2.19
CA ALA A 108 15.69 -2.00 3.18
C ALA A 108 14.25 -2.52 3.27
N PRO A 109 13.73 -2.79 4.48
CA PRO A 109 12.38 -3.31 4.64
C PRO A 109 11.33 -2.25 4.35
N VAL A 110 10.11 -2.69 4.05
CA VAL A 110 8.91 -1.87 4.25
C VAL A 110 8.58 -1.88 5.73
N THR A 111 8.34 -0.72 6.32
CA THR A 111 8.09 -0.58 7.75
C THR A 111 6.74 0.06 7.98
N ASP A 112 5.99 -0.45 8.94
CA ASP A 112 4.68 0.09 9.32
C ASP A 112 3.68 0.16 8.15
N HIS A 113 3.75 -0.80 7.22
CA HIS A 113 2.72 -0.94 6.19
C HIS A 113 1.38 -1.25 6.86
N ILE A 114 0.32 -0.54 6.45
CA ILE A 114 -0.99 -0.63 7.09
C ILE A 114 -1.94 -1.45 6.24
N GLU A 115 -2.50 -2.51 6.82
CA GLU A 115 -3.58 -3.29 6.26
C GLU A 115 -4.87 -3.08 7.07
N GLY A 116 -6.01 -3.02 6.38
CA GLY A 116 -7.34 -2.87 6.98
C GLY A 116 -7.84 -1.43 7.12
N MET A 117 -7.00 -0.43 6.84
CA MET A 117 -7.35 0.99 6.82
C MET A 117 -6.76 1.67 5.58
N PHE A 118 -7.51 2.60 4.99
CA PHE A 118 -7.01 3.46 3.92
C PHE A 118 -7.62 4.87 4.02
N TYR A 119 -7.01 5.83 3.34
CA TYR A 119 -7.54 7.18 3.24
C TYR A 119 -8.40 7.32 1.98
N GLU A 120 -9.71 7.27 2.18
CA GLU A 120 -10.66 7.53 1.12
C GLU A 120 -10.63 9.02 0.75
N GLN A 121 -10.46 9.30 -0.54
CA GLN A 121 -10.39 10.64 -1.06
C GLN A 121 -11.82 11.15 -1.34
N LEU A 122 -12.12 12.34 -0.83
CA LEU A 122 -13.44 12.95 -0.96
C LEU A 122 -13.40 14.04 -2.03
N LYS A 123 -14.47 14.11 -2.82
CA LYS A 123 -14.70 15.19 -3.79
C LYS A 123 -15.96 15.96 -3.45
N GLU A 124 -15.94 17.25 -3.77
CA GLU A 124 -17.09 18.13 -3.73
C GLU A 124 -17.27 18.80 -5.08
N LEU A 125 -18.54 19.00 -5.45
CA LEU A 125 -18.88 19.76 -6.64
C LEU A 125 -18.67 21.25 -6.33
N LYS A 126 -17.75 21.90 -7.04
CA LYS A 126 -17.60 23.36 -6.98
C LYS A 126 -18.61 24.01 -7.91
N LEU A 127 -19.41 24.89 -7.33
CA LEU A 127 -20.40 25.70 -8.04
C LEU A 127 -19.87 27.11 -8.27
N ASP A 128 -20.27 27.71 -9.39
CA ASP A 128 -20.06 29.13 -9.64
C ASP A 128 -20.91 29.93 -8.65
N ALA A 129 -20.28 30.82 -7.88
CA ALA A 129 -20.97 31.60 -6.85
C ALA A 129 -22.00 32.60 -7.42
N ARG A 130 -21.91 32.95 -8.71
CA ARG A 130 -22.79 33.89 -9.40
C ARG A 130 -23.94 33.17 -10.09
N THR A 131 -23.67 32.06 -10.78
CA THR A 131 -24.68 31.37 -11.59
C THR A 131 -25.28 30.15 -10.89
N GLY A 132 -24.60 29.60 -9.88
CA GLY A 132 -24.96 28.33 -9.24
C GLY A 132 -24.65 27.10 -10.11
N GLU A 133 -24.05 27.28 -11.28
CA GLU A 133 -23.75 26.19 -12.21
C GLU A 133 -22.55 25.37 -11.76
N ALA A 134 -22.54 24.09 -12.12
CA ALA A 134 -21.44 23.17 -11.85
C ALA A 134 -20.20 23.56 -12.66
N ILE A 135 -19.09 23.87 -11.98
CA ILE A 135 -17.80 24.16 -12.63
C ILE A 135 -17.00 22.87 -12.80
N HIS A 136 -16.64 22.23 -11.69
CA HIS A 136 -15.83 20.99 -11.66
C HIS A 136 -15.94 20.31 -10.29
N TYR A 137 -15.49 19.05 -10.21
CA TYR A 137 -15.27 18.39 -8.93
C TYR A 137 -13.87 18.71 -8.41
N ALA A 138 -13.77 19.17 -7.17
CA ALA A 138 -12.51 19.40 -6.50
C ALA A 138 -12.36 18.47 -5.30
N ARG A 139 -11.13 18.20 -4.87
CA ARG A 139 -10.86 17.44 -3.64
C ARG A 139 -11.35 18.25 -2.43
N SER A 140 -12.23 17.66 -1.63
CA SER A 140 -12.75 18.27 -0.40
C SER A 140 -12.03 17.82 0.87
N GLY A 141 -11.26 16.74 0.77
CA GLY A 141 -10.47 16.21 1.88
C GLY A 141 -10.26 14.71 1.77
N GLN A 142 -10.05 14.08 2.92
CA GLN A 142 -9.94 12.63 3.04
C GLN A 142 -10.58 12.18 4.35
N ARG A 143 -10.92 10.90 4.42
CA ARG A 143 -11.36 10.25 5.66
C ARG A 143 -10.73 8.88 5.81
N GLU A 144 -10.55 8.46 7.05
CA GLU A 144 -10.16 7.08 7.36
C GLU A 144 -11.32 6.14 7.08
N SER A 145 -11.07 5.15 6.23
CA SER A 145 -12.02 4.11 5.87
C SER A 145 -11.42 2.74 6.20
N TYR A 146 -12.24 1.87 6.79
CA TYR A 146 -11.83 0.57 7.33
C TYR A 146 -12.58 -0.55 6.61
N TYR A 147 -11.87 -1.63 6.26
CA TYR A 147 -12.45 -2.69 5.41
C TYR A 147 -12.30 -4.11 5.97
N ILE A 148 -11.63 -4.30 7.11
CA ILE A 148 -11.56 -5.61 7.79
C ILE A 148 -12.50 -5.58 8.99
N PRO A 149 -13.66 -6.26 8.93
CA PRO A 149 -14.55 -6.38 10.08
C PRO A 149 -13.86 -7.12 11.23
N PHE A 150 -14.11 -6.69 12.47
CA PHE A 150 -13.60 -7.41 13.61
C PHE A 150 -14.28 -8.79 13.74
N SER A 151 -13.46 -9.83 13.82
CA SER A 151 -13.87 -11.12 14.36
C SER A 151 -12.66 -11.82 14.99
N LYS A 152 -12.88 -12.65 16.01
CA LYS A 152 -11.80 -13.45 16.62
C LYS A 152 -11.09 -14.33 15.59
N LYS A 153 -11.86 -14.93 14.68
CA LYS A 153 -11.35 -15.73 13.56
C LYS A 153 -10.40 -14.93 12.66
N THR A 154 -10.72 -13.68 12.36
CA THR A 154 -9.86 -12.80 11.56
C THR A 154 -8.56 -12.47 12.28
N VAL A 155 -8.61 -12.19 13.59
CA VAL A 155 -7.39 -12.00 14.39
C VAL A 155 -6.51 -13.24 14.35
N ASP A 156 -7.11 -14.43 14.52
CA ASP A 156 -6.36 -15.69 14.50
C ASP A 156 -5.74 -15.97 13.13
N GLN A 157 -6.43 -15.64 12.04
CA GLN A 157 -5.84 -15.74 10.70
C GLN A 157 -4.63 -14.83 10.51
N ILE A 158 -4.72 -13.57 10.99
CA ILE A 158 -3.62 -12.60 10.90
C ILE A 158 -2.42 -13.07 11.74
N VAL A 159 -2.67 -13.63 12.93
CA VAL A 159 -1.61 -14.11 13.82
C VAL A 159 -1.00 -15.43 13.33
N CYS A 160 -1.81 -16.39 12.88
CA CYS A 160 -1.33 -17.70 12.43
C CYS A 160 -0.59 -17.66 11.08
N GLN A 161 -0.78 -16.61 10.26
CA GLN A 161 0.05 -16.39 9.07
C GLN A 161 1.53 -16.12 9.41
N LEU A 162 1.89 -15.98 10.68
CA LEU A 162 3.23 -15.60 11.15
C LEU A 162 4.11 -16.80 11.61
N ASP A 163 3.57 -18.02 11.64
CA ASP A 163 4.27 -19.22 12.14
C ASP A 163 4.88 -20.10 11.02
N ILE A 164 5.21 -19.54 9.85
CA ILE A 164 5.86 -20.26 8.72
C ILE A 164 7.23 -19.67 8.39
#